data_AF-A0A399R0Q3-F1
#
_entry.id   AF-A0A399R0Q3-F1
#
_cell.length_a   1.000
_cell.length_b   1.000
_cell.length_c   1.000
_cell.angle_alpha   90.00
_cell.angle_beta   90.00
_cell.angle_gamma   90.00
#
_symmetry.space_group_name_H-M   'P 1'
#
loop_
_entity.id
_entity.type
_entity.pdbx_description
1 polymer ?
#
loop_
_entity_poly.entity_id
_entity_poly.type
_entity_poly.pdbx_seq_one_letter_code
_entity_poly.pdbx_strand_id
1 'polypeptide(L)' 'MTVLEQVAGRIRTIKPNPICDDCLAAEIQLSVRQHANHKTRELAENPGFRREQSHCSRCGSLKKCIRATN' A
#
# COMPACT_ATOMS: atom_id res chain seq x y z
N MET A 1 1.76 -2.59 17.97
CA MET A 1 1.93 -2.27 16.54
C MET A 1 0.61 -2.46 15.84
N THR A 2 0.01 -1.38 15.37
CA THR A 2 -1.27 -1.41 14.66
C THR A 2 -1.08 -1.90 13.23
N VAL A 3 -2.13 -2.46 12.62
CA VAL A 3 -2.13 -2.85 11.21
C VAL A 3 -1.74 -1.67 10.29
N LEU A 4 -2.17 -0.46 10.63
CA LEU A 4 -1.83 0.75 9.87
C LEU A 4 -0.31 1.01 9.87
N GLU A 5 0.36 0.85 11.01
CA GLU A 5 1.81 1.01 11.13
C GLU A 5 2.56 -0.06 10.34
N GLN A 6 2.08 -1.32 10.33
CA GLN A 6 2.70 -2.38 9.53
C GLN A 6 2.62 -2.07 8.04
N VAL A 7 1.45 -1.62 7.58
CA VAL A 7 1.21 -1.23 6.19
C VAL A 7 2.08 -0.03 5.80
N ALA A 8 2.11 1.01 6.64
CA ALA A 8 2.91 2.21 6.41
C ALA A 8 4.42 1.87 6.37
N GLY A 9 4.90 1.07 7.32
CA GLY A 9 6.27 0.59 7.36
C GLY A 9 6.62 -0.17 6.08
N ARG A 10 5.73 -1.08 5.65
CA ARG A 10 5.97 -1.85 4.43
C ARG A 10 6.06 -0.97 3.19
N ILE A 11 5.12 -0.05 3.00
CA ILE A 11 5.11 0.86 1.84
C ILE A 11 6.37 1.76 1.84
N ARG A 12 6.85 2.17 3.01
CA ARG A 12 8.12 2.93 3.13
C ARG A 12 9.34 2.09 2.74
N THR A 13 9.38 0.79 3.06
CA THR A 13 10.52 -0.08 2.68
C THR A 13 10.69 -0.26 1.17
N ILE A 14 9.63 -0.08 0.39
CA ILE A 14 9.67 -0.25 -1.07
C ILE A 14 9.75 1.09 -1.81
N LYS A 15 9.79 2.23 -1.11
CA LYS A 15 9.89 3.57 -1.72
C LYS A 15 11.07 3.63 -2.70
N PRO A 16 10.92 4.25 -3.89
CA PRO A 16 9.75 4.98 -4.41
C PRO A 16 8.71 4.10 -5.13
N ASN A 17 8.83 2.77 -5.04
CA ASN A 17 8.04 1.85 -5.82
C ASN A 17 6.59 1.71 -5.29
N PRO A 18 5.58 1.79 -6.17
CA PRO A 18 4.18 1.60 -5.80
C PRO A 18 3.79 0.12 -5.66
N ILE A 19 2.82 -0.18 -4.80
CA ILE A 19 2.26 -1.53 -4.61
C ILE A 19 0.73 -1.48 -4.58
N CYS A 20 0.07 -2.48 -5.17
CA CYS A 20 -1.40 -2.57 -5.12
C CYS A 20 -1.88 -3.25 -3.83
N ASP A 21 -3.13 -2.99 -3.46
CA ASP A 21 -3.74 -3.51 -2.23
C ASP A 21 -3.67 -5.04 -2.13
N ASP A 22 -3.86 -5.76 -3.25
CA ASP A 22 -3.83 -7.23 -3.25
C ASP A 22 -2.47 -7.79 -2.86
N CYS A 23 -1.40 -7.25 -3.45
CA CYS A 23 -0.03 -7.69 -3.16
C CYS A 23 0.38 -7.28 -1.74
N LEU A 24 -0.02 -6.08 -1.33
CA LEU A 24 0.22 -5.58 0.02
C LEU A 24 -0.51 -6.43 1.09
N ALA A 25 -1.77 -6.81 0.84
CA ALA A 25 -2.53 -7.71 1.70
C ALA A 25 -1.89 -9.09 1.79
N ALA A 26 -1.42 -9.63 0.67
CA ALA A 26 -0.72 -10.91 0.62
C ALA A 26 0.60 -10.87 1.41
N GLU A 27 1.40 -9.81 1.27
CA GLU A 27 2.69 -9.68 1.97
C GLU A 27 2.55 -9.52 3.49
N ILE A 28 1.55 -8.78 3.95
CA ILE A 28 1.33 -8.52 5.40
C ILE A 28 0.41 -9.60 6.02
N GLN A 29 0.06 -10.64 5.25
CA GLN A 29 -0.87 -11.70 5.65
C GLN A 29 -2.19 -11.14 6.20
N LEU A 30 -2.65 -10.03 5.64
CA LEU A 30 -3.93 -9.45 6.02
C LEU A 30 -5.03 -10.39 5.55
N SER A 31 -5.74 -10.98 6.52
CA SER A 31 -6.77 -11.99 6.30
C SER A 31 -7.90 -11.51 5.39
N VAL A 32 -8.05 -10.19 5.20
CA VAL A 32 -9.10 -9.59 4.39
C VAL A 32 -8.55 -8.43 3.54
N ARG A 33 -8.69 -8.51 2.21
CA ARG A 33 -8.35 -7.43 1.26
C ARG A 33 -9.02 -6.09 1.60
N GLN A 34 -10.22 -6.11 2.18
CA GLN A 34 -10.92 -4.90 2.63
C GLN A 34 -10.13 -4.12 3.70
N HIS A 35 -9.37 -4.80 4.57
CA HIS A 35 -8.50 -4.13 5.53
C HIS A 35 -7.36 -3.39 4.83
N ALA A 36 -6.74 -4.00 3.82
CA ALA A 36 -5.71 -3.31 3.03
C ALA A 36 -6.27 -2.11 2.28
N ASN A 37 -7.46 -2.22 1.66
CA ASN A 37 -8.08 -1.09 0.98
C ASN A 37 -8.42 0.05 1.95
N HIS A 38 -9.06 -0.25 3.09
CA HIS A 38 -9.37 0.75 4.10
C HIS A 38 -8.11 1.46 4.61
N LYS A 39 -7.08 0.69 4.98
CA LYS A 39 -5.84 1.23 5.55
C LYS A 39 -5.01 2.02 4.55
N THR A 40 -5.01 1.63 3.28
CA THR A 40 -4.34 2.41 2.23
C THR A 40 -5.10 3.70 1.90
N ARG A 41 -6.43 3.74 1.98
CA ARG A 41 -7.21 5.00 1.88
C ARG A 41 -6.85 5.95 3.03
N GLU A 42 -6.89 5.45 4.26
CA GLU A 42 -6.52 6.17 5.48
C GLU A 42 -5.07 6.71 5.38
N LEU A 43 -4.12 5.93 4.86
CA LEU A 43 -2.75 6.41 4.64
C LEU A 43 -2.67 7.49 3.55
N ALA A 44 -3.47 7.40 2.50
CA ALA A 44 -3.46 8.38 1.41
C ALA A 44 -4.02 9.76 1.84
N GLU A 45 -4.75 9.84 2.95
CA GLU A 45 -5.16 11.11 3.58
C GLU A 45 -4.00 11.76 4.36
N ASN A 46 -2.94 11.01 4.66
CA ASN A 46 -1.77 11.50 5.37
C ASN A 46 -0.68 12.02 4.40
N PRO A 47 -0.02 13.14 4.73
CA PRO A 47 1.16 13.59 4.01
C PRO A 47 2.23 12.49 3.97
N GLY A 48 2.78 12.21 2.78
CA GLY A 48 3.85 11.22 2.60
C GLY A 48 3.39 9.89 2.01
N PHE A 49 2.11 9.71 1.74
CA PHE A 49 1.60 8.61 0.91
C PHE A 49 0.74 9.16 -0.22
N ARG A 50 0.81 8.49 -1.38
CA ARG A 50 -0.03 8.81 -2.52
C ARG A 50 -0.62 7.54 -3.11
N ARG A 51 -1.92 7.58 -3.39
CA ARG A 51 -2.61 6.57 -4.19
C ARG A 51 -2.86 7.08 -5.59
N GLU A 52 -2.46 6.30 -6.58
CA GLU A 52 -2.64 6.63 -7.99
C GLU A 52 -2.74 5.35 -8.84
N GLN A 53 -3.21 5.52 -10.08
CA GLN A 53 -3.16 4.45 -11.08
C GLN A 53 -1.70 4.27 -11.49
N SER A 54 -1.10 3.12 -11.21
CA SER A 54 0.29 2.83 -11.53
C SER A 54 0.54 1.32 -11.69
N HIS A 55 1.68 0.97 -12.26
CA HIS A 55 2.12 -0.43 -12.35
C HIS A 55 2.60 -0.89 -10.98
N CYS A 56 2.00 -1.94 -10.44
CA CYS A 56 2.43 -2.52 -9.17
C CYS A 56 3.84 -3.10 -9.31
N SER A 57 4.76 -2.69 -8.43
CA SER A 57 6.13 -3.21 -8.42
C SER A 57 6.26 -4.70 -8.09
N ARG A 58 5.18 -5.35 -7.63
CA ARG A 58 5.13 -6.78 -7.32
C ARG A 58 4.53 -7.62 -8.44
N CYS A 59 3.31 -7.30 -8.88
CA CYS A 59 2.62 -8.10 -9.90
C CYS A 59 2.70 -7.50 -11.31
N GLY A 60 3.28 -6.31 -11.48
CA GLY A 60 3.44 -5.63 -12.77
C GLY A 60 2.16 -5.06 -13.38
N SER A 61 0.96 -5.42 -12.89
CA SER A 61 -0.28 -4.94 -13.51
C SER A 61 -0.56 -3.47 -13.21
N LEU A 62 -1.20 -2.78 -14.15
CA LEU A 62 -1.70 -1.41 -13.99
C LEU A 62 -2.97 -1.38 -13.14
N LYS A 63 -2.87 -0.89 -11.90
CA LYS A 63 -4.00 -0.84 -10.94
C LYS A 63 -3.92 0.39 -10.04
N LYS A 64 -4.91 0.56 -9.15
CA LYS A 64 -4.75 1.46 -8.00
C LYS A 64 -3.66 0.94 -7.08
N CYS A 65 -2.59 1.70 -6.98
CA CYS A 65 -1.45 1.41 -6.12
C CYS A 65 -1.24 2.54 -5.10
N ILE A 66 -0.56 2.23 -4.02
CA ILE A 66 -0.08 3.19 -3.03
C ILE A 66 1.45 3.21 -3.03
N ARG A 67 2.04 4.39 -2.86
CA ARG A 67 3.48 4.56 -2.62
C ARG A 67 3.73 5.60 -1.52
N ALA A 68 4.89 5.49 -0.88
CA ALA A 68 5.42 6.55 -0.05
C ALA A 68 6.06 7.64 -0.93
N THR A 69 5.80 8.91 -0.61
CA THR A 69 6.35 10.07 -1.34
C THR A 69 7.35 10.86 -0.52
N ASN A 70 7.34 10.71 0.82
CA ASN A 70 8.25 11.39 1.74
C ASN A 70 9.34 10.47 2.26
#